data_AF-A0A956JYR1-F1
#
_entry.id   AF-A0A956JYR1-F1
#
_cell.length_a   1.000
_cell.length_b   1.000
_cell.length_c   1.000
_cell.angle_alpha   90.00
_cell.angle_beta   90.00
_cell.angle_gamma   90.00
#
_symmetry.space_group_name_H-M   'P 1'
#
loop_
_entity.id
_entity.type
_entity.pdbx_description
1 polymer ?
#
loop_
_entity_poly.entity_id
_entity_poly.type
_entity_poly.pdbx_seq_one_letter_code
_entity_poly.pdbx_strand_id
1 'polypeptide(L)'
;MTTPSSESGHDGHVALGLSDADRVDYLKVVASVAFADQETDEAELGNLRAMCEALGLSDAGRDQVLAAAAGADAAATDAIVTRLKADVALRVPLLTDVITVAFADGKVAPAESRDISRLGRALDIESGQIGLIARYVEAIVMGADRDQEHALSRELGAGVAAEHRGKVVRWLHRLFRRA
;
A
#
# COMPACT_ATOMS: atom_id res chain seq x y z
N MET A 1 6.11 -44.72 -13.41
CA MET A 1 5.24 -43.84 -12.61
C MET A 1 6.16 -42.94 -11.79
N THR A 2 6.51 -41.79 -12.34
CA THR A 2 7.25 -40.74 -11.63
C THR A 2 6.23 -39.94 -10.81
N THR A 3 6.41 -39.95 -9.49
CA THR A 3 5.67 -39.10 -8.56
C THR A 3 5.84 -37.63 -8.93
N PRO A 4 4.79 -36.81 -8.92
CA PRO A 4 4.96 -35.37 -9.09
C PRO A 4 5.69 -34.83 -7.86
N SER A 5 6.78 -34.10 -8.11
CA SER A 5 7.48 -33.30 -7.11
C SER A 5 6.48 -32.39 -6.41
N SER A 6 6.53 -32.41 -5.08
CA SER A 6 5.83 -31.49 -4.19
C SER A 6 5.99 -30.04 -4.68
N GLU A 7 4.88 -29.41 -5.07
CA GLU A 7 4.78 -27.96 -5.09
C GLU A 7 5.08 -27.46 -3.67
N SER A 8 6.26 -26.88 -3.49
CA SER A 8 6.62 -26.18 -2.27
C SER A 8 5.67 -24.99 -2.12
N GLY A 9 4.72 -25.11 -1.19
CA GLY A 9 3.95 -23.99 -0.70
C GLY A 9 4.88 -22.84 -0.34
N HIS A 10 4.67 -21.70 -0.97
CA HIS A 10 5.45 -20.49 -0.75
C HIS A 10 4.97 -19.86 0.56
N ASP A 11 5.39 -20.42 1.70
CA ASP A 11 5.09 -19.89 3.05
C ASP A 11 5.87 -18.59 3.38
N GLY A 12 6.30 -17.84 2.36
CA GLY A 12 7.08 -16.62 2.48
C GLY A 12 6.43 -15.44 1.78
N HIS A 13 6.69 -14.23 2.27
CA HIS A 13 6.25 -13.00 1.61
C HIS A 13 6.89 -12.88 0.22
N VAL A 14 6.11 -12.51 -0.81
CA VAL A 14 6.60 -12.48 -2.22
C VAL A 14 7.85 -11.61 -2.41
N ALA A 15 7.98 -10.55 -1.61
CA ALA A 15 9.14 -9.65 -1.68
C ALA A 15 10.45 -10.32 -1.26
N LEU A 16 10.43 -11.48 -0.60
CA LEU A 16 11.64 -12.28 -0.30
C LEU A 16 12.34 -12.79 -1.57
N GLY A 17 11.61 -12.89 -2.69
CA GLY A 17 12.18 -13.26 -3.99
C GLY A 17 12.95 -12.13 -4.69
N LEU A 18 12.90 -10.91 -4.17
CA LEU A 18 13.55 -9.74 -4.76
C LEU A 18 15.03 -9.64 -4.38
N SER A 19 15.79 -8.90 -5.18
CA SER A 19 17.16 -8.52 -4.82
C SER A 19 17.17 -7.65 -3.55
N ASP A 20 18.30 -7.58 -2.84
CA ASP A 20 18.43 -6.76 -1.63
C ASP A 20 18.05 -5.29 -1.88
N ALA A 21 18.51 -4.73 -3.00
CA ALA A 21 18.18 -3.37 -3.41
C ALA A 21 16.68 -3.21 -3.70
N ASP A 22 16.05 -4.21 -4.33
CA ASP A 22 14.63 -4.18 -4.63
C ASP A 22 13.75 -4.36 -3.40
N ARG A 23 14.20 -5.11 -2.39
CA ARG A 23 13.52 -5.20 -1.09
C ARG A 23 13.54 -3.87 -0.36
N VAL A 24 14.67 -3.15 -0.40
CA VAL A 24 14.77 -1.79 0.14
C VAL A 24 13.83 -0.84 -0.60
N ASP A 25 13.83 -0.86 -1.93
CA ASP A 25 12.94 -0.02 -2.73
C ASP A 25 11.45 -0.35 -2.52
N TYR A 26 11.11 -1.64 -2.39
CA TYR A 26 9.77 -2.10 -2.02
C TYR A 26 9.30 -1.47 -0.71
N LEU A 27 10.11 -1.57 0.35
CA LEU A 27 9.76 -1.01 1.65
C LEU A 27 9.84 0.52 1.71
N LYS A 28 10.63 1.17 0.85
CA LYS A 28 10.58 2.62 0.69
C LYS A 28 9.24 3.09 0.10
N VAL A 29 8.63 2.32 -0.81
CA VAL A 29 7.26 2.62 -1.28
C VAL A 29 6.26 2.45 -0.14
N VAL A 30 6.36 1.37 0.63
CA VAL A 30 5.52 1.15 1.81
C VAL A 30 5.61 2.34 2.76
N ALA A 31 6.83 2.75 3.12
CA ALA A 31 7.07 3.88 4.01
C ALA A 31 6.56 5.21 3.43
N SER A 32 6.93 5.56 2.19
CA SER A 32 6.53 6.84 1.59
C SER A 32 5.02 7.03 1.49
N VAL A 33 4.25 5.95 1.34
CA VAL A 33 2.79 6.01 1.19
C VAL A 33 2.09 5.90 2.54
N ALA A 34 2.57 5.03 3.44
CA ALA A 34 1.96 4.85 4.75
C ALA A 34 2.16 6.05 5.69
N PHE A 35 3.23 6.83 5.50
CA PHE A 35 3.54 8.01 6.34
C PHE A 35 3.34 9.34 5.58
N ALA A 36 2.36 9.37 4.66
CA ALA A 36 2.17 10.49 3.74
C ALA A 36 1.82 11.82 4.42
N ASP A 37 1.25 11.80 5.63
CA ASP A 37 0.95 12.99 6.41
C ASP A 37 2.09 13.45 7.33
N GLN A 38 3.17 12.68 7.41
CA GLN A 38 4.31 12.90 8.31
C GLN A 38 3.95 12.86 9.80
N GLU A 39 2.77 12.35 10.17
CA GLU A 39 2.37 12.08 11.55
C GLU A 39 2.68 10.62 11.85
N THR A 40 3.87 10.35 12.37
CA THR A 40 4.32 8.97 12.61
C THR A 40 3.84 8.46 13.98
N ASP A 41 3.01 7.42 14.01
CA ASP A 41 2.72 6.67 15.24
C ASP A 41 3.79 5.58 15.48
N GLU A 42 4.11 5.30 16.74
CA GLU A 42 5.00 4.21 17.15
C GLU A 42 4.46 2.83 16.71
N ALA A 43 3.14 2.65 16.62
CA ALA A 43 2.54 1.40 16.13
C ALA A 43 2.90 1.14 14.65
N GLU A 44 2.77 2.15 13.81
CA GLU A 44 3.08 2.09 12.37
C GLU A 44 4.58 1.91 12.15
N LEU A 45 5.41 2.68 12.87
CA LEU A 45 6.86 2.55 12.86
C LEU A 45 7.30 1.15 13.31
N GLY A 46 6.65 0.60 14.34
CA GLY A 46 6.85 -0.76 14.81
C GLY A 46 6.59 -1.80 13.73
N ASN A 47 5.45 -1.68 13.03
CA ASN A 47 5.13 -2.56 11.90
C ASN A 47 6.14 -2.42 10.75
N LEU A 48 6.52 -1.20 10.36
CA LEU A 48 7.52 -0.99 9.32
C LEU A 48 8.88 -1.63 9.69
N ARG A 49 9.32 -1.50 10.95
CA ARG A 49 10.55 -2.13 11.45
C ARG A 49 10.45 -3.65 11.41
N ALA A 50 9.32 -4.22 11.83
CA ALA A 50 9.09 -5.66 11.77
C ALA A 50 9.11 -6.19 10.32
N MET A 51 8.55 -5.43 9.37
CA MET A 51 8.63 -5.77 7.95
C MET A 51 10.07 -5.75 7.41
N CYS A 52 10.87 -4.75 7.79
CA CYS A 52 12.28 -4.72 7.43
C CYS A 52 13.04 -5.96 7.91
N GLU A 53 12.76 -6.40 9.14
CA GLU A 53 13.37 -7.60 9.74
C GLU A 53 12.88 -8.88 9.03
N ALA A 54 11.58 -9.00 8.80
CA ALA A 54 10.98 -10.14 8.11
C ALA A 54 11.49 -10.28 6.67
N LEU A 55 11.74 -9.16 5.99
CA LEU A 55 12.35 -9.13 4.66
C LEU A 55 13.88 -9.15 4.68
N GLY A 56 14.52 -9.31 5.85
CA GLY A 56 15.96 -9.49 5.98
C GLY A 56 16.80 -8.33 5.43
N LEU A 57 16.35 -7.08 5.62
CA LEU A 57 17.13 -5.91 5.23
C LEU A 57 18.36 -5.75 6.13
N SER A 58 19.47 -5.29 5.54
CA SER A 58 20.63 -4.83 6.30
C SER A 58 20.32 -3.53 7.05
N ASP A 59 21.13 -3.18 8.06
CA ASP A 59 20.95 -1.93 8.81
C ASP A 59 20.98 -0.70 7.90
N ALA A 60 21.89 -0.64 6.93
CA ALA A 60 21.93 0.43 5.94
C ALA A 60 20.68 0.49 5.04
N GLY A 61 20.05 -0.66 4.76
CA GLY A 61 18.77 -0.72 4.05
C GLY A 61 17.61 -0.24 4.93
N ARG A 62 17.59 -0.64 6.20
CA ARG A 62 16.61 -0.19 7.20
C ARG A 62 16.63 1.32 7.37
N ASP A 63 17.81 1.92 7.48
CA ASP A 63 17.96 3.36 7.61
C ASP A 63 17.39 4.12 6.40
N GLN A 64 17.57 3.58 5.18
CA GLN A 64 16.98 4.17 3.97
C GLN A 64 15.45 4.10 3.96
N VAL A 65 14.87 3.00 4.45
CA VAL A 65 13.41 2.84 4.56
C VAL A 65 12.84 3.80 5.60
N LEU A 66 13.48 3.91 6.77
CA LEU A 66 13.06 4.83 7.83
C LEU A 66 13.21 6.30 7.40
N ALA A 67 14.24 6.63 6.62
CA ALA A 67 14.37 7.97 6.04
C ALA A 67 13.22 8.30 5.07
N ALA A 68 12.74 7.31 4.29
CA ALA A 68 11.58 7.50 3.42
C ALA A 68 10.28 7.74 4.20
N ALA A 69 10.12 7.11 5.38
CA ALA A 69 8.98 7.38 6.27
C ALA A 69 9.00 8.83 6.82
N ALA A 70 10.19 9.37 7.11
CA ALA A 70 10.34 10.74 7.61
C ALA A 70 10.15 11.82 6.53
N GLY A 71 10.32 11.48 5.26
CA GLY A 71 10.24 12.44 4.15
C GLY A 71 10.13 11.76 2.80
N ALA A 72 8.89 11.63 2.31
CA ALA A 72 8.62 11.04 1.02
C ALA A 72 9.07 11.96 -0.14
N ASP A 73 9.92 11.43 -1.02
CA ASP A 73 10.12 11.98 -2.37
C ASP A 73 9.14 11.29 -3.32
N ALA A 74 8.08 12.02 -3.70
CA ALA A 74 7.04 11.50 -4.58
C ALA A 74 7.58 11.08 -5.96
N ALA A 75 8.57 11.80 -6.51
CA ALA A 75 9.12 11.48 -7.82
C ALA A 75 9.98 10.21 -7.78
N ALA A 76 10.80 10.07 -6.73
CA ALA A 76 11.56 8.84 -6.50
C ALA A 76 10.64 7.64 -6.25
N THR A 77 9.57 7.83 -5.46
CA THR A 77 8.58 6.79 -5.16
C THR A 77 7.85 6.34 -6.43
N ASP A 78 7.40 7.26 -7.28
CA ASP A 78 6.74 6.93 -8.55
C ASP A 78 7.64 6.12 -9.50
N ALA A 79 8.95 6.44 -9.52
CA ALA A 79 9.91 5.70 -10.33
C ALA A 79 10.08 4.26 -9.84
N ILE A 80 10.13 4.05 -8.52
CA ILE A 80 10.19 2.71 -7.91
C ILE A 80 8.91 1.94 -8.22
N VAL A 81 7.74 2.55 -8.02
CA VAL A 81 6.43 1.93 -8.30
C VAL A 81 6.34 1.48 -9.76
N THR A 82 6.75 2.34 -10.70
CA THR A 82 6.74 2.02 -12.14
C THR A 82 7.57 0.77 -12.44
N ARG A 83 8.72 0.63 -11.79
CA ARG A 83 9.62 -0.50 -11.95
C ARG A 83 9.06 -1.78 -11.32
N LEU A 84 8.58 -1.71 -10.08
CA LEU A 84 8.04 -2.87 -9.35
C LEU A 84 6.73 -3.39 -9.97
N LYS A 85 5.89 -2.51 -10.52
CA LYS A 85 4.64 -2.87 -11.22
C LYS A 85 4.83 -3.85 -12.38
N ALA A 86 6.02 -3.86 -12.99
CA ALA A 86 6.35 -4.78 -14.07
C ALA A 86 6.19 -6.25 -13.64
N ASP A 87 6.41 -6.55 -12.36
CA ASP A 87 6.04 -7.83 -11.77
C ASP A 87 4.61 -7.79 -11.24
N VAL A 88 3.73 -8.53 -11.92
CA VAL A 88 2.30 -8.60 -11.58
C VAL A 88 2.08 -9.21 -10.20
N ALA A 89 2.95 -10.11 -9.75
CA ALA A 89 2.84 -10.76 -8.45
C ALA A 89 3.07 -9.81 -7.27
N LEU A 90 3.76 -8.68 -7.49
CA LEU A 90 4.04 -7.69 -6.44
C LEU A 90 2.92 -6.68 -6.22
N ARG A 91 2.01 -6.50 -7.18
CA ARG A 91 1.01 -5.41 -7.16
C ARG A 91 0.11 -5.48 -5.94
N VAL A 92 -0.55 -6.62 -5.75
CA VAL A 92 -1.48 -6.82 -4.62
C VAL A 92 -0.74 -6.86 -3.28
N PRO A 93 0.37 -7.61 -3.13
CA PRO A 93 1.15 -7.59 -1.90
C PRO A 93 1.65 -6.19 -1.52
N LEU A 94 2.20 -5.42 -2.45
CA LEU A 94 2.66 -4.05 -2.18
C LEU A 94 1.56 -3.14 -1.65
N LEU A 95 0.37 -3.19 -2.25
CA LEU A 95 -0.77 -2.42 -1.76
C LEU A 95 -1.25 -2.93 -0.39
N THR A 96 -1.24 -4.26 -0.18
CA THR A 96 -1.66 -4.89 1.08
C THR A 96 -0.75 -4.47 2.23
N ASP A 97 0.56 -4.48 1.99
CA ASP A 97 1.58 -4.10 2.95
C ASP A 97 1.50 -2.61 3.33
N VAL A 98 1.31 -1.73 2.35
CA VAL A 98 1.06 -0.30 2.59
C VAL A 98 -0.14 -0.10 3.51
N ILE A 99 -1.26 -0.75 3.21
CA ILE A 99 -2.49 -0.63 4.02
C ILE A 99 -2.27 -1.21 5.42
N THR A 100 -1.51 -2.30 5.54
CA THR A 100 -1.21 -2.94 6.83
C THR A 100 -0.36 -2.03 7.73
N VAL A 101 0.62 -1.31 7.16
CA VAL A 101 1.41 -0.34 7.92
C VAL A 101 0.57 0.88 8.29
N ALA A 102 -0.15 1.47 7.34
CA ALA A 102 -0.96 2.67 7.59
C ALA A 102 -2.12 2.42 8.56
N PHE A 103 -2.64 1.19 8.64
CA PHE A 103 -3.75 0.83 9.53
C PHE A 103 -3.30 0.20 10.86
N ALA A 104 -2.00 0.27 11.19
CA ALA A 104 -1.45 -0.39 12.36
C ALA A 104 -2.09 0.05 13.68
N ASP A 105 -2.50 1.32 13.77
CA ASP A 105 -3.17 1.92 14.92
C ASP A 105 -4.72 1.78 14.88
N GLY A 106 -5.25 1.17 13.81
CA GLY A 106 -6.68 1.00 13.54
C GLY A 106 -7.37 2.18 12.86
N LYS A 107 -6.62 3.15 12.33
CA LYS A 107 -7.14 4.29 11.56
C LYS A 107 -6.33 4.47 10.29
N VAL A 108 -6.86 5.26 9.35
CA VAL A 108 -6.11 5.73 8.17
C VAL A 108 -6.44 7.20 8.00
N ALA A 109 -5.42 8.03 7.94
CA ALA A 109 -5.57 9.46 7.74
C ALA A 109 -6.08 9.77 6.31
N PRO A 110 -6.75 10.92 6.10
CA PRO A 110 -7.21 11.30 4.77
C PRO A 110 -6.08 11.45 3.73
N ALA A 111 -4.84 11.73 4.15
CA ALA A 111 -3.68 11.81 3.25
C ALA A 111 -3.26 10.42 2.76
N GLU A 112 -3.07 9.48 3.69
CA GLU A 112 -2.79 8.08 3.41
C GLU A 112 -3.86 7.46 2.52
N SER A 113 -5.15 7.66 2.81
CA SER A 113 -6.25 7.12 1.99
C SER A 113 -6.17 7.58 0.52
N ARG A 114 -5.79 8.85 0.29
CA ARG A 114 -5.58 9.38 -1.06
C ARG A 114 -4.37 8.72 -1.73
N ASP A 115 -3.27 8.55 -1.02
CA ASP A 115 -2.04 8.00 -1.58
C ASP A 115 -2.10 6.48 -1.77
N ILE A 116 -2.78 5.74 -0.89
CA ILE A 116 -3.16 4.33 -1.08
C ILE A 116 -4.01 4.19 -2.35
N SER A 117 -5.02 5.04 -2.54
CA SER A 117 -5.87 5.02 -3.74
C SER A 117 -5.10 5.39 -5.00
N ARG A 118 -4.13 6.31 -4.90
CA ARG A 118 -3.23 6.67 -6.00
C ARG A 118 -2.29 5.50 -6.34
N LEU A 119 -1.68 4.87 -5.33
CA LEU A 119 -0.79 3.73 -5.49
C LEU A 119 -1.53 2.55 -6.14
N GLY A 120 -2.72 2.19 -5.65
CA GLY A 120 -3.52 1.11 -6.23
C GLY A 120 -3.77 1.30 -7.73
N ARG A 121 -4.11 2.52 -8.14
CA ARG A 121 -4.26 2.84 -9.58
C ARG A 121 -2.94 2.81 -10.33
N ALA A 122 -1.85 3.31 -9.73
CA ALA A 122 -0.53 3.21 -10.32
C ALA A 122 -0.13 1.76 -10.58
N LEU A 123 -0.58 0.81 -9.73
CA LEU A 123 -0.37 -0.63 -9.84
C LEU A 123 -1.39 -1.36 -10.75
N ASP A 124 -2.30 -0.65 -11.43
CA ASP A 124 -3.44 -1.21 -12.18
C ASP A 124 -4.39 -2.10 -11.34
N ILE A 125 -4.61 -1.73 -10.08
CA ILE A 125 -5.60 -2.38 -9.21
C ILE A 125 -6.90 -1.60 -9.29
N GLU A 126 -7.98 -2.28 -9.65
CA GLU A 126 -9.30 -1.67 -9.79
C GLU A 126 -9.84 -1.22 -8.42
N SER A 127 -10.60 -0.11 -8.38
CA SER A 127 -11.07 0.47 -7.12
C SER A 127 -11.88 -0.49 -6.24
N GLY A 128 -12.65 -1.40 -6.86
CA GLY A 128 -13.36 -2.45 -6.14
C GLY A 128 -12.41 -3.45 -5.45
N GLN A 129 -11.27 -3.77 -6.08
CA GLN A 129 -10.25 -4.65 -5.49
C GLN A 129 -9.50 -3.95 -4.36
N ILE A 130 -9.19 -2.66 -4.49
CA ILE A 130 -8.61 -1.86 -3.40
C ILE A 130 -9.48 -1.95 -2.13
N GLY A 131 -10.80 -1.77 -2.28
CA GLY A 131 -11.74 -1.91 -1.17
C GLY A 131 -11.79 -3.32 -0.55
N LEU A 132 -11.64 -4.37 -1.36
CA LEU A 132 -11.58 -5.75 -0.85
C LEU A 132 -10.28 -6.03 -0.09
N ILE A 133 -9.14 -5.55 -0.58
CA ILE A 133 -7.85 -5.67 0.09
C ILE A 133 -7.90 -4.96 1.44
N ALA A 134 -8.47 -3.75 1.48
CA ALA A 134 -8.68 -3.00 2.71
C ALA A 134 -9.51 -3.79 3.74
N ARG A 135 -10.66 -4.33 3.33
CA ARG A 135 -11.49 -5.18 4.22
C ARG A 135 -10.75 -6.38 4.76
N TYR A 136 -9.92 -6.99 3.93
CA TYR A 136 -9.11 -8.13 4.32
C TYR A 136 -8.08 -7.74 5.39
N VAL A 137 -7.36 -6.64 5.19
CA VAL A 137 -6.40 -6.11 6.18
C VAL A 137 -7.11 -5.73 7.48
N GLU A 138 -8.23 -5.03 7.40
CA GLU A 138 -9.05 -4.64 8.57
C GLU A 138 -9.43 -5.87 9.43
N ALA A 139 -9.88 -6.95 8.79
CA ALA A 139 -10.25 -8.19 9.47
C ALA A 139 -9.06 -8.92 10.11
N ILE A 140 -7.86 -8.78 9.57
CA ILE A 140 -6.63 -9.37 10.15
C ILE A 140 -6.16 -8.55 11.34
N VAL A 141 -6.07 -7.23 11.19
CA VAL A 141 -5.49 -6.32 12.19
C VAL A 141 -6.40 -6.19 13.41
N MET A 142 -7.70 -6.01 13.22
CA MET A 142 -8.66 -5.83 14.33
C MET A 142 -9.16 -7.16 14.93
N GLY A 143 -8.83 -8.29 14.29
CA GLY A 143 -9.43 -9.58 14.61
C GLY A 143 -10.88 -9.67 14.11
N ALA A 144 -11.40 -10.90 14.01
CA ALA A 144 -12.71 -11.19 13.41
C ALA A 144 -13.91 -10.81 14.31
N ASP A 145 -13.86 -9.69 15.03
CA ASP A 145 -15.02 -9.18 15.76
C ASP A 145 -15.95 -8.47 14.77
N ARG A 146 -16.93 -9.22 14.26
CA ARG A 146 -17.77 -8.90 13.09
C ARG A 146 -18.72 -7.73 13.27
N ASP A 147 -18.74 -7.14 14.47
CA ASP A 147 -19.68 -6.09 14.87
C ASP A 147 -19.05 -4.68 14.82
N GLN A 148 -17.74 -4.55 14.58
CA GLN A 148 -17.11 -3.24 14.32
C GLN A 148 -17.18 -2.88 12.83
N GLU A 149 -18.00 -1.88 12.57
CA GLU A 149 -18.30 -1.27 11.28
C GLU A 149 -17.04 -0.93 10.47
N HIS A 150 -17.00 -1.38 9.21
CA HIS A 150 -15.93 -1.18 8.20
C HIS A 150 -15.48 0.29 8.04
N ALA A 151 -14.63 0.77 8.92
CA ALA A 151 -14.12 2.14 8.91
C ALA A 151 -13.15 2.32 7.74
N LEU A 152 -12.24 1.37 7.55
CA LEU A 152 -11.23 1.42 6.50
C LEU A 152 -11.85 1.37 5.10
N SER A 153 -12.86 0.52 4.92
CA SER A 153 -13.58 0.42 3.64
C SER A 153 -14.34 1.70 3.27
N ARG A 154 -14.89 2.39 4.27
CA ARG A 154 -15.59 3.66 4.06
C ARG A 154 -14.61 4.75 3.66
N GLU A 155 -13.48 4.87 4.36
CA GLU A 155 -12.48 5.90 4.07
C GLU A 155 -11.84 5.74 2.68
N LEU A 156 -11.51 4.51 2.28
CA LEU A 156 -10.96 4.24 0.94
C LEU A 156 -12.03 4.38 -0.16
N GLY A 157 -13.27 3.96 0.11
CA GLY A 157 -14.40 4.21 -0.78
C GLY A 157 -14.71 5.71 -0.97
N ALA A 158 -14.58 6.50 0.10
CA ALA A 158 -14.80 7.95 0.08
C ALA A 158 -13.67 8.69 -0.64
N GLY A 159 -12.41 8.27 -0.47
CA GLY A 159 -11.25 8.79 -1.22
C GLY A 159 -11.42 8.62 -2.74
N VAL A 160 -11.88 7.45 -3.18
CA VAL A 160 -12.21 7.18 -4.59
C VAL A 160 -13.38 8.05 -5.07
N ALA A 161 -14.44 8.20 -4.27
CA ALA A 161 -15.61 9.00 -4.63
C ALA A 161 -15.35 10.52 -4.68
N ALA A 162 -14.49 11.04 -3.80
CA ALA A 162 -14.11 12.46 -3.76
C ALA A 162 -13.35 12.87 -5.03
N GLU A 163 -12.48 12.00 -5.55
CA GLU A 163 -11.73 12.30 -6.77
C GLU A 163 -12.59 12.16 -8.05
N HIS A 164 -13.52 11.21 -8.08
CA HIS A 164 -14.50 11.09 -9.16
C HIS A 164 -15.41 12.32 -9.25
N ARG A 165 -15.83 12.90 -8.12
CA ARG A 165 -16.58 14.18 -8.10
C ARG A 165 -15.78 15.34 -8.69
N GLY A 166 -14.48 15.44 -8.40
CA GLY A 166 -13.61 16.46 -9.00
C GLY A 166 -13.47 16.34 -10.52
N LYS A 167 -13.40 15.11 -11.04
CA LYS A 167 -13.31 14.83 -12.49
C LYS A 167 -14.62 15.09 -13.23
N VAL A 168 -15.76 14.71 -12.64
CA VAL A 168 -17.11 14.97 -13.20
C VAL A 168 -17.43 16.45 -13.21
N VAL A 169 -17.16 17.19 -12.13
CA VAL A 169 -17.35 18.65 -12.09
C VAL A 169 -16.46 19.33 -13.13
N ARG A 170 -15.19 18.92 -13.29
CA ARG A 170 -14.27 19.47 -14.30
C ARG A 170 -14.62 19.08 -15.74
N TRP A 171 -15.31 17.96 -15.95
CA TRP A 171 -15.87 17.55 -17.25
C TRP A 171 -17.11 18.40 -17.59
N LEU A 172 -18.05 18.54 -16.66
CA LEU A 172 -19.23 19.40 -16.80
C LEU A 172 -18.82 20.87 -17.07
N HIS A 173 -17.85 21.40 -16.33
CA HIS A 173 -17.36 22.77 -16.51
C HIS A 173 -16.63 23.02 -17.84
N ARG A 174 -16.25 21.96 -18.56
CA ARG A 174 -15.68 22.03 -19.92
C ARG A 174 -16.74 21.89 -21.01
N LEU A 175 -17.79 21.10 -20.77
CA LEU A 175 -18.93 21.02 -21.68
C LEU A 175 -19.75 22.31 -21.70
N PHE A 176 -19.97 22.97 -20.56
CA PHE A 176 -20.72 24.22 -20.46
C PHE A 176 -19.94 25.49 -20.88
N ARG A 177 -18.69 25.38 -21.34
CA ARG A 177 -17.88 26.50 -21.87
C ARG A 177 -17.69 26.46 -23.39
N ARG A 178 -18.32 25.50 -24.08
CA ARG A 178 -18.27 25.34 -25.55
C ARG A 178 -19.67 25.39 -26.21
N ALA A 179 -20.70 25.75 -25.45
CA ALA A 179 -22.02 26.15 -25.94
C ALA A 179 -22.18 27.65 -25.70
#